data_AF-A0A1I8BS29-F1
#
_entry.id   AF-A0A1I8BS29-F1
#
_cell.length_a   1.000
_cell.length_b   1.000
_cell.length_c   1.000
_cell.angle_alpha   90.00
_cell.angle_beta   90.00
_cell.angle_gamma   90.00
#
_symmetry.space_group_name_H-M   'P 1'
#
loop_
_entity.id
_entity.type
_entity.pdbx_description
1 polymer ?
#
loop_
_entity_poly.entity_id
_entity_poly.type
_entity_poly.pdbx_seq_one_letter_code
_entity_poly.pdbx_strand_id
1 'polypeptide(L)'
;MNNVQCAQCNNRPACNSDSFFGNQLFCLEKDVRKWKAKKGMRVCEKGSCFIGVDKNEMGLVLGCGKCSKQINLTKCFNCSTPYCNDETKLSHTKCYHLVANIQPYEKKVKTCHPSYNSCYFARDIFWRVEQNCGECPLKFKNCVTCNDSSLCNEETLIPLTNTKITTSSSKSTTTTLLKKETISIGKVTTRRIAPKSSAQLNKIENILMVAITIYSLLTLIFYII
;
A
#
# COMPACT_ATOMS: atom_id res chain seq x y z
N MET A 1 -16.09 37.84 -4.77
CA MET A 1 -16.66 37.74 -3.41
C MET A 1 -15.52 37.62 -2.42
N ASN A 2 -15.45 38.51 -1.43
CA ASN A 2 -14.39 38.48 -0.42
C ASN A 2 -14.56 37.24 0.47
N ASN A 3 -13.48 36.49 0.68
CA ASN A 3 -13.40 35.33 1.58
C ASN A 3 -13.42 35.77 3.06
N VAL A 4 -14.49 36.43 3.48
CA VAL A 4 -14.62 36.94 4.86
C VAL A 4 -15.61 36.06 5.61
N GLN A 5 -15.21 35.65 6.81
CA GLN A 5 -16.05 34.89 7.72
C GLN A 5 -17.03 35.83 8.42
N CYS A 6 -18.28 35.42 8.55
CA CYS A 6 -19.35 36.24 9.11
C CYS A 6 -20.13 35.48 10.17
N ALA A 7 -20.36 36.16 11.30
CA ALA A 7 -21.25 35.73 12.36
C ALA A 7 -22.41 36.72 12.46
N GLN A 8 -23.63 36.20 12.53
CA GLN A 8 -24.82 37.04 12.72
C GLN A 8 -24.99 37.34 14.21
N CYS A 9 -25.23 38.61 14.53
CA CYS A 9 -25.43 39.07 15.89
C CYS A 9 -26.72 38.53 16.53
N ASN A 10 -27.77 38.26 15.74
CA ASN A 10 -29.08 37.83 16.22
C ASN A 10 -29.58 38.63 17.43
N ASN A 11 -29.42 39.96 17.37
CA ASN A 11 -29.79 40.93 18.41
C ASN A 11 -29.14 40.71 19.78
N ARG A 12 -28.00 39.99 19.85
CA ARG A 12 -27.26 39.80 21.10
C ARG A 12 -26.43 41.05 21.44
N PRO A 13 -26.40 41.47 22.71
CA PRO A 13 -25.51 42.55 23.15
C PRO A 13 -24.04 42.15 22.97
N ALA A 14 -23.18 43.13 22.65
CA ALA A 14 -21.73 42.94 22.46
C ALA A 14 -21.33 41.88 21.40
N CYS A 15 -22.18 41.63 20.40
CA CYS A 15 -21.94 40.68 19.32
C CYS A 15 -20.83 41.10 18.33
N ASN A 16 -20.34 42.33 18.42
CA ASN A 16 -19.23 42.85 17.63
C ASN A 16 -17.86 42.65 18.32
N SER A 17 -17.80 41.89 19.42
CA SER A 17 -16.56 41.60 20.12
C SER A 17 -15.80 40.43 19.51
N ASP A 18 -14.46 40.47 19.61
CA ASP A 18 -13.60 39.37 19.19
C ASP A 18 -13.93 38.07 19.94
N SER A 19 -14.29 38.18 21.22
CA SER A 19 -14.72 37.05 22.04
C SER A 19 -16.01 36.42 21.50
N PHE A 20 -17.01 37.22 21.11
CA PHE A 20 -18.20 36.68 20.48
C PHE A 20 -17.86 35.93 19.20
N PHE A 21 -17.04 36.53 18.33
CA PHE A 21 -16.68 35.94 17.04
C PHE A 21 -15.84 34.66 17.19
N GLY A 22 -14.82 34.67 18.06
CA GLY A 22 -13.92 33.55 18.30
C GLY A 22 -14.61 32.32 18.91
N ASN A 23 -15.71 32.54 19.63
CA ASN A 23 -16.52 31.47 20.21
C ASN A 23 -17.56 30.88 19.25
N GLN A 24 -17.70 31.41 18.03
CA GLN A 24 -18.63 30.86 17.06
C GLN A 24 -18.13 29.54 16.47
N LEU A 25 -19.06 28.62 16.25
CA LEU A 25 -18.75 27.34 15.62
C LEU A 25 -18.61 27.52 14.10
N PHE A 26 -17.39 27.71 13.62
CA PHE A 26 -17.08 27.57 12.19
C PHE A 26 -16.60 26.14 11.89
N CYS A 27 -17.01 25.58 10.76
CA CYS A 27 -16.57 24.26 10.31
C CYS A 27 -15.60 24.40 9.14
N LEU A 28 -14.78 23.38 8.91
CA LEU A 28 -14.15 23.20 7.61
C LEU A 28 -15.20 22.75 6.58
N GLU A 29 -15.07 23.24 5.36
CA GLU A 29 -15.95 22.92 4.23
C GLU A 29 -15.11 22.35 3.08
N LYS A 30 -15.52 21.18 2.59
CA LYS A 30 -14.90 20.50 1.46
C LYS A 30 -15.97 19.67 0.77
N ASP A 31 -16.14 19.91 -0.52
CA ASP A 31 -16.91 19.03 -1.40
C ASP A 31 -16.00 17.92 -1.91
N VAL A 32 -16.59 16.79 -2.30
CA VAL A 32 -15.88 15.61 -2.77
C VAL A 32 -14.84 15.92 -3.86
N ARG A 33 -15.19 16.81 -4.80
CA ARG A 33 -14.35 17.16 -5.96
C ARG A 33 -13.25 18.18 -5.65
N LYS A 34 -13.24 18.76 -4.45
CA LYS A 34 -12.26 19.76 -4.04
C LYS A 34 -11.07 19.09 -3.38
N TRP A 35 -9.87 19.48 -3.77
CA TRP A 35 -8.64 18.92 -3.19
C TRP A 35 -8.41 19.37 -1.73
N LYS A 36 -8.63 20.66 -1.47
CA LYS A 36 -8.36 21.30 -0.16
C LYS A 36 -9.66 21.73 0.53
N ALA A 37 -9.72 21.48 1.82
CA ALA A 37 -10.75 22.07 2.68
C ALA A 37 -10.53 23.58 2.83
N LYS A 38 -11.62 24.32 3.02
CA LYS A 38 -11.61 25.75 3.30
C LYS A 38 -12.28 26.02 4.65
N LYS A 39 -11.97 27.16 5.27
CA LYS A 39 -12.74 27.62 6.43
C LYS A 39 -14.14 28.03 5.96
N GLY A 40 -15.17 27.55 6.64
CA GLY A 40 -16.55 27.92 6.38
C GLY A 40 -16.79 29.41 6.59
N MET A 41 -17.58 30.01 5.72
CA MET A 41 -17.84 31.46 5.75
C MET A 41 -18.91 31.85 6.75
N ARG A 42 -19.78 30.91 7.15
CA ARG A 42 -20.90 31.14 8.05
C ARG A 42 -20.76 30.29 9.31
N VAL A 43 -21.32 30.80 10.40
CA VAL A 43 -21.46 30.05 11.64
C VAL A 43 -22.35 28.83 11.40
N CYS A 44 -21.94 27.69 11.95
CA CYS A 44 -22.70 26.47 11.88
C CYS A 44 -23.82 26.46 12.93
N GLU A 45 -24.98 26.98 12.55
CA GLU A 45 -26.17 27.04 13.41
C GLU A 45 -26.71 25.66 13.81
N LYS A 46 -26.34 24.60 13.06
CA LYS A 46 -26.69 23.21 13.39
C LYS A 46 -25.94 22.66 14.61
N GLY A 47 -24.98 23.41 15.17
CA GLY A 47 -24.29 23.09 16.43
C GLY A 47 -23.30 21.92 16.35
N SER A 48 -22.95 21.47 15.15
CA SER A 48 -22.02 20.36 14.93
C SER A 48 -21.36 20.50 13.56
N CYS A 49 -20.08 20.18 13.47
CA CYS A 49 -19.40 19.93 12.21
C CYS A 49 -19.34 18.44 11.92
N PHE A 50 -19.17 18.06 10.66
CA PHE A 50 -18.96 16.68 10.26
C PHE A 50 -17.81 16.54 9.27
N ILE A 51 -17.20 15.36 9.28
CA ILE A 51 -16.30 14.87 8.25
C ILE A 51 -16.70 13.43 7.91
N GLY A 52 -16.68 13.06 6.63
CA GLY A 52 -16.92 11.69 6.20
C GLY A 52 -16.40 11.41 4.80
N VAL A 53 -16.48 10.15 4.39
CA VAL A 53 -16.12 9.67 3.05
C VAL A 53 -17.41 9.47 2.25
N ASP A 54 -17.50 10.09 1.07
CA ASP A 54 -18.62 9.87 0.16
C ASP A 54 -18.64 8.41 -0.33
N LYS A 55 -19.82 7.78 -0.30
CA LYS A 55 -20.00 6.38 -0.70
C LYS A 55 -19.72 6.12 -2.18
N ASN A 56 -20.04 7.09 -3.04
CA ASN A 56 -20.09 6.90 -4.48
C ASN A 56 -18.80 7.38 -5.15
N GLU A 57 -18.33 8.55 -4.74
CA GLU A 57 -17.16 9.20 -5.32
C GLU A 57 -15.87 8.94 -4.48
N MET A 58 -16.00 8.30 -3.31
CA MET A 58 -14.89 7.93 -2.41
C MET A 58 -14.01 9.08 -1.92
N GLY A 59 -14.41 10.34 -2.13
CA GLY A 59 -13.71 11.53 -1.64
C GLY A 59 -14.21 12.00 -0.27
N LEU A 60 -13.46 12.92 0.35
CA LEU A 60 -13.80 13.48 1.66
C LEU A 60 -14.81 14.61 1.55
N VAL A 61 -15.81 14.60 2.44
CA VAL A 61 -16.82 15.65 2.58
C VAL A 61 -16.77 16.21 4.00
N LEU A 62 -16.62 17.53 4.09
CA LEU A 62 -16.56 18.25 5.35
C LEU A 62 -17.62 19.36 5.32
N GLY A 63 -18.30 19.60 6.43
CA GLY A 63 -19.23 20.72 6.51
C GLY A 63 -19.96 20.88 7.83
N CYS A 64 -20.96 21.76 7.82
CA CYS A 64 -21.85 22.02 8.94
C CYS A 64 -23.02 21.03 9.00
N GLY A 65 -23.22 20.42 10.17
CA GLY A 65 -24.31 19.49 10.46
C GLY A 65 -23.84 18.23 11.17
N LYS A 66 -24.71 17.22 11.17
CA LYS A 66 -24.46 15.91 11.77
C LYS A 66 -24.48 14.83 10.69
N CYS A 67 -23.64 13.81 10.87
CA CYS A 67 -23.58 12.62 10.03
C CYS A 67 -24.94 11.90 9.89
N SER A 68 -25.79 11.90 10.92
CA SER A 68 -27.11 11.26 10.85
C SER A 68 -28.04 11.85 9.79
N LYS A 69 -27.75 13.07 9.33
CA LYS A 69 -28.48 13.73 8.23
C LYS A 69 -27.82 13.51 6.86
N GLN A 70 -26.67 12.84 6.81
CA GLN A 70 -25.86 12.63 5.62
C GLN A 70 -25.89 11.16 5.20
N ILE A 71 -26.93 10.78 4.44
CA ILE A 71 -27.17 9.38 4.04
C ILE A 71 -26.09 8.77 3.14
N ASN A 72 -25.34 9.62 2.42
CA ASN A 72 -24.33 9.21 1.42
C ASN A 72 -22.90 9.14 1.98
N LEU A 73 -22.71 9.27 3.30
CA LEU A 73 -21.38 9.22 3.91
C LEU A 73 -21.13 7.90 4.62
N THR A 74 -19.86 7.48 4.60
CA THR A 74 -19.28 6.41 5.41
C THR A 74 -18.15 6.98 6.27
N LYS A 75 -17.73 6.24 7.30
CA LYS A 75 -16.65 6.66 8.21
C LYS A 75 -16.84 8.11 8.69
N CYS A 76 -18.08 8.44 9.05
CA CYS A 76 -18.49 9.81 9.33
C CYS A 76 -18.39 10.12 10.83
N PHE A 77 -17.79 11.27 11.17
CA PHE A 77 -17.58 11.74 12.52
C PHE A 77 -18.17 13.13 12.73
N ASN A 78 -18.72 13.34 13.92
CA ASN A 78 -19.23 14.64 14.35
C ASN A 78 -18.29 15.25 15.39
N CYS A 79 -18.27 16.58 15.47
CA CYS A 79 -17.57 17.32 16.52
C CYS A 79 -18.17 18.71 16.69
N SER A 80 -17.89 19.37 17.83
CA SER A 80 -18.61 20.59 18.25
C SER A 80 -17.71 21.78 18.62
N THR A 81 -16.41 21.72 18.28
CA THR A 81 -15.48 22.85 18.45
C THR A 81 -15.13 23.47 17.11
N PRO A 82 -14.69 24.74 17.04
CA PRO A 82 -14.33 25.38 15.78
C PRO A 82 -13.29 24.58 14.99
N TYR A 83 -13.55 24.36 13.69
CA TYR A 83 -12.69 23.65 12.73
C TYR A 83 -12.30 22.23 13.12
N CYS A 84 -13.07 21.58 14.00
CA CYS A 84 -12.75 20.27 14.56
C CYS A 84 -12.82 19.10 13.57
N ASN A 85 -13.45 19.32 12.41
CA ASN A 85 -13.77 18.30 11.42
C ASN A 85 -12.66 18.15 10.37
N ASP A 86 -11.41 18.13 10.81
CA ASP A 86 -10.24 17.91 9.94
C ASP A 86 -10.01 16.41 9.64
N GLU A 87 -9.14 16.13 8.67
CA GLU A 87 -8.89 14.77 8.17
C GLU A 87 -8.27 13.83 9.22
N THR A 88 -7.64 14.35 10.28
CA THR A 88 -7.03 13.53 11.34
C THR A 88 -8.05 12.77 12.18
N LYS A 89 -9.34 13.13 12.08
CA LYS A 89 -10.44 12.40 12.73
C LYS A 89 -10.72 11.04 12.08
N LEU A 90 -10.25 10.82 10.86
CA LEU A 90 -10.44 9.57 10.14
C LEU A 90 -9.29 8.62 10.44
N SER A 91 -9.61 7.33 10.65
CA SER A 91 -8.58 6.31 10.74
C SER A 91 -7.96 6.05 9.36
N HIS A 92 -6.63 5.95 9.34
CA HIS A 92 -5.89 5.61 8.14
C HIS A 92 -5.16 4.29 8.31
N THR A 93 -5.33 3.40 7.34
CA THR A 93 -4.51 2.19 7.22
C THR A 93 -3.20 2.55 6.54
N LYS A 94 -2.09 1.94 6.96
CA LYS A 94 -0.82 2.01 6.24
C LYS A 94 -0.63 0.71 5.46
N CYS A 95 -0.25 0.81 4.20
CA CYS A 95 0.05 -0.34 3.35
C CYS A 95 1.45 -0.20 2.75
N TYR A 96 2.02 -1.32 2.33
CA TYR A 96 3.13 -1.28 1.40
C TYR A 96 2.64 -0.96 0.00
N HIS A 97 3.40 -0.11 -0.68
CA HIS A 97 3.21 0.24 -2.08
C HIS A 97 4.45 -0.18 -2.84
N LEU A 98 4.25 -1.05 -3.82
CA LEU A 98 5.27 -1.50 -4.75
C LEU A 98 4.62 -1.55 -6.12
N VAL A 99 5.19 -0.83 -7.07
CA VAL A 99 4.80 -0.88 -8.47
C VAL A 99 6.02 -1.35 -9.24
N ALA A 100 5.99 -2.59 -9.72
CA ALA A 100 7.10 -3.26 -10.39
C ALA A 100 7.39 -2.76 -11.82
N ASN A 101 7.21 -1.46 -12.08
CA ASN A 101 7.40 -0.85 -13.41
C ASN A 101 8.73 -0.08 -13.54
N ILE A 102 9.47 0.15 -12.45
CA ILE A 102 10.73 0.92 -12.46
C ILE A 102 11.75 0.24 -11.53
N GLN A 103 12.93 -0.09 -12.07
CA GLN A 103 14.06 -0.60 -11.27
C GLN A 103 14.93 0.56 -10.73
N PRO A 104 15.47 0.46 -9.50
CA PRO A 104 15.21 -0.60 -8.53
C PRO A 104 13.78 -0.50 -7.96
N TYR A 105 13.14 -1.65 -7.79
CA TYR A 105 11.79 -1.71 -7.23
C TYR A 105 11.82 -1.29 -5.76
N GLU A 106 11.33 -0.08 -5.47
CA GLU A 106 11.37 0.45 -4.11
C GLU A 106 10.00 0.27 -3.42
N LYS A 107 9.97 -0.61 -2.42
CA LYS A 107 8.82 -0.83 -1.55
C LYS A 107 8.69 0.36 -0.59
N LYS A 108 7.56 1.08 -0.64
CA LYS A 108 7.30 2.26 0.21
C LYS A 108 6.15 2.01 1.15
N VAL A 109 6.27 2.47 2.39
CA VAL A 109 5.12 2.57 3.30
C VAL A 109 4.33 3.81 2.93
N LYS A 110 3.04 3.66 2.64
CA LYS A 110 2.14 4.81 2.43
C LYS A 110 0.91 4.69 3.31
N THR A 111 0.43 5.85 3.73
CA THR A 111 -0.87 6.01 4.38
C THR A 111 -1.94 6.02 3.30
N CYS A 112 -2.94 5.15 3.45
CA CYS A 112 -4.05 5.07 2.52
C CYS A 112 -5.01 6.25 2.67
N HIS A 113 -5.72 6.54 1.57
CA HIS A 113 -6.89 7.39 1.63
C HIS A 113 -7.91 6.79 2.64
N PRO A 114 -8.58 7.61 3.47
CA PRO A 114 -9.55 7.13 4.46
C PRO A 114 -10.66 6.24 3.94
N SER A 115 -10.94 6.27 2.63
CA SER A 115 -11.90 5.34 2.00
C SER A 115 -11.45 3.89 2.14
N TYR A 116 -10.16 3.59 2.04
CA TYR A 116 -9.61 2.25 2.16
C TYR A 116 -9.42 1.84 3.63
N ASN A 117 -9.75 0.59 3.94
CA ASN A 117 -9.52 -0.08 5.24
C ASN A 117 -8.74 -1.40 5.08
N SER A 118 -8.26 -1.69 3.88
CA SER A 118 -7.55 -2.91 3.53
C SER A 118 -6.33 -2.58 2.68
N CYS A 119 -5.45 -3.55 2.56
CA CYS A 119 -4.32 -3.56 1.65
C CYS A 119 -4.42 -4.80 0.76
N TYR A 120 -3.81 -4.78 -0.42
CA TYR A 120 -3.64 -5.99 -1.22
C TYR A 120 -2.19 -6.23 -1.61
N PHE A 121 -1.89 -7.50 -1.84
CA PHE A 121 -0.70 -8.00 -2.53
C PHE A 121 -1.17 -8.79 -3.75
N ALA A 122 -0.59 -8.50 -4.92
CA ALA A 122 -0.93 -9.17 -6.17
C ALA A 122 0.31 -9.53 -6.99
N ARG A 123 0.18 -10.58 -7.81
CA ARG A 123 1.08 -10.87 -8.92
C ARG A 123 0.33 -10.83 -10.23
N ASP A 124 0.91 -10.17 -11.22
CA ASP A 124 0.41 -10.23 -12.58
C ASP A 124 0.79 -11.55 -13.28
N ILE A 125 0.36 -11.72 -14.53
CA ILE A 125 0.66 -12.91 -15.34
C ILE A 125 2.15 -13.09 -15.66
N PHE A 126 2.97 -12.05 -15.47
CA PHE A 126 4.42 -12.05 -15.64
C PHE A 126 5.16 -12.17 -14.29
N TRP A 127 4.45 -12.53 -13.22
CA TRP A 127 4.98 -12.64 -11.86
C TRP A 127 5.51 -11.33 -11.26
N ARG A 128 5.14 -10.18 -11.83
CA ARG A 128 5.47 -8.87 -11.26
C ARG A 128 4.56 -8.58 -10.09
N VAL A 129 5.14 -8.05 -9.01
CA VAL A 129 4.45 -7.75 -7.77
C VAL A 129 3.80 -6.36 -7.82
N GLU A 130 2.54 -6.28 -7.40
CA GLU A 130 1.83 -5.03 -7.11
C GLU A 130 1.33 -5.07 -5.66
N GLN A 131 1.68 -4.04 -4.88
CA GLN A 131 1.19 -3.85 -3.52
C GLN A 131 0.54 -2.47 -3.45
N ASN A 132 -0.65 -2.38 -2.86
CA ASN A 132 -1.36 -1.10 -2.75
C ASN A 132 -2.44 -1.13 -1.66
N CYS A 133 -3.10 0.01 -1.47
CA CYS A 133 -4.31 0.14 -0.66
C CYS A 133 -5.53 -0.48 -1.35
N GLY A 134 -6.45 -1.01 -0.55
CA GLY A 134 -7.76 -1.47 -0.96
C GLY A 134 -7.85 -2.96 -1.26
N GLU A 135 -8.97 -3.31 -1.87
CA GLU A 135 -9.29 -4.68 -2.30
C GLU A 135 -8.54 -5.09 -3.56
N CYS A 136 -8.41 -6.39 -3.74
CA CYS A 136 -7.84 -6.99 -4.95
C CYS A 136 -8.50 -6.49 -6.24
N PRO A 137 -7.74 -5.85 -7.15
CA PRO A 137 -8.23 -5.51 -8.48
C PRO A 137 -8.60 -6.76 -9.29
N LEU A 138 -9.72 -6.73 -10.01
CA LEU A 138 -10.22 -7.85 -10.83
C LEU A 138 -9.24 -8.31 -11.92
N LYS A 139 -8.28 -7.46 -12.32
CA LYS A 139 -7.23 -7.80 -13.30
C LYS A 139 -6.25 -8.88 -12.79
N PHE A 140 -6.16 -9.10 -11.48
CA PHE A 140 -5.20 -10.02 -10.89
C PHE A 140 -5.85 -11.34 -10.51
N LYS A 141 -5.35 -12.44 -11.10
CA LYS A 141 -5.74 -13.80 -10.71
C LYS A 141 -5.09 -14.24 -9.38
N ASN A 142 -3.85 -13.79 -9.14
CA ASN A 142 -3.08 -14.11 -7.95
C ASN A 142 -3.04 -12.88 -7.05
N CYS A 143 -4.08 -12.67 -6.24
CA CYS A 143 -4.18 -11.52 -5.34
C CYS A 143 -4.80 -11.91 -4.00
N VAL A 144 -4.31 -11.30 -2.93
CA VAL A 144 -4.83 -11.46 -1.56
C VAL A 144 -5.04 -10.08 -0.94
N THR A 145 -6.25 -9.84 -0.43
CA THR A 145 -6.58 -8.69 0.43
C THR A 145 -6.28 -9.06 1.88
N CYS A 146 -5.75 -8.12 2.66
CA CYS A 146 -5.65 -8.19 4.12
C CYS A 146 -6.16 -6.90 4.78
N ASN A 147 -6.69 -7.01 5.99
CA ASN A 147 -7.23 -5.89 6.77
C ASN A 147 -7.05 -6.07 8.29
N ASP A 148 -6.30 -7.10 8.69
CA ASP A 148 -6.05 -7.51 10.07
C ASP A 148 -5.08 -6.56 10.80
N SER A 149 -4.17 -5.93 10.06
CA SER A 149 -3.12 -5.07 10.62
C SER A 149 -2.60 -4.05 9.61
N SER A 150 -1.92 -3.01 10.10
CA SER A 150 -1.16 -2.10 9.24
C SER A 150 0.01 -2.86 8.60
N LEU A 151 0.30 -2.56 7.34
CA LEU A 151 1.38 -3.18 6.57
C LEU A 151 1.21 -4.70 6.37
N CYS A 152 -0.02 -5.20 6.43
CA CYS A 152 -0.31 -6.63 6.32
C CYS A 152 0.02 -7.23 4.94
N ASN A 153 0.12 -6.41 3.88
CA ASN A 153 0.18 -6.88 2.49
C ASN A 153 1.56 -7.36 2.05
N GLU A 154 2.14 -8.34 2.75
CA GLU A 154 3.43 -8.93 2.43
C GLU A 154 3.33 -10.11 1.45
N GLU A 155 4.47 -10.50 0.85
CA GLU A 155 4.55 -11.58 -0.14
C GLU A 155 4.13 -12.95 0.41
N THR A 156 4.28 -13.15 1.72
CA THR A 156 3.91 -14.37 2.43
C THR A 156 2.41 -14.66 2.39
N LEU A 157 1.58 -13.70 1.96
CA LEU A 157 0.12 -13.87 1.86
C LEU A 157 -0.31 -14.76 0.69
N ILE A 158 0.44 -14.83 -0.40
CA ILE A 158 0.11 -15.74 -1.50
C ILE A 158 0.72 -17.11 -1.15
N PRO A 159 -0.11 -18.16 -0.96
CA PRO A 159 0.42 -19.50 -0.79
C PRO A 159 1.26 -19.82 -2.02
N LEU A 160 2.52 -20.22 -1.82
CA LEU A 160 3.32 -20.84 -2.87
C LEU A 160 2.49 -22.03 -3.36
N THR A 161 1.88 -21.90 -4.53
CA THR A 161 1.37 -23.06 -5.23
C THR A 161 2.58 -23.93 -5.50
N ASN A 162 2.75 -24.96 -4.67
CA ASN A 162 3.66 -26.05 -4.93
C ASN A 162 3.25 -26.59 -6.30
N THR A 163 3.91 -26.08 -7.34
CA THR A 163 3.88 -26.69 -8.64
C THR A 163 4.59 -28.00 -8.38
N LYS A 164 3.82 -29.07 -8.15
CA LYS A 164 4.31 -30.44 -8.27
C LYS A 164 4.87 -30.51 -9.67
N ILE A 165 6.17 -30.27 -9.79
CA ILE A 165 6.94 -30.77 -10.92
C ILE A 165 6.76 -32.26 -10.79
N THR A 166 5.80 -32.77 -11.55
CA THR A 166 5.61 -34.20 -11.73
C THR A 166 6.79 -34.61 -12.58
N THR A 167 7.93 -34.86 -11.95
CA THR A 167 8.97 -35.66 -12.56
C THR A 167 8.35 -37.03 -12.78
N SER A 168 7.91 -37.28 -14.00
CA SER A 168 7.65 -38.62 -14.53
C SER A 168 8.95 -39.40 -14.46
N SER A 169 9.24 -39.96 -13.28
CA SER A 169 10.30 -40.95 -13.12
C SER A 169 9.78 -42.23 -13.76
N SER A 170 10.22 -42.48 -14.99
CA SER A 170 10.21 -43.78 -15.63
C SER A 170 10.80 -44.80 -14.65
N LYS A 171 9.96 -45.78 -14.26
CA LYS A 171 10.39 -46.95 -13.51
C LYS A 171 11.46 -47.68 -14.32
N SER A 172 12.67 -47.77 -13.77
CA SER A 172 13.56 -48.89 -14.04
C SER A 172 14.01 -49.47 -12.71
N THR A 173 13.50 -50.67 -12.46
CA THR A 173 13.75 -51.51 -11.31
C THR A 173 15.16 -52.07 -11.40
N THR A 174 15.98 -51.91 -10.35
CA THR A 174 17.06 -52.85 -10.08
C THR A 174 17.24 -53.01 -8.58
N THR A 175 16.91 -54.22 -8.13
CA THR A 175 16.95 -54.71 -6.76
C THR A 175 18.39 -55.07 -6.40
N THR A 176 18.95 -54.50 -5.32
CA THR A 176 20.11 -55.12 -4.67
C THR A 176 20.17 -54.82 -3.17
N LEU A 177 19.87 -55.88 -2.42
CA LEU A 177 20.27 -56.28 -1.06
C LEU A 177 21.05 -55.30 -0.17
N LEU A 178 20.43 -54.98 0.97
CA LEU A 178 21.08 -54.53 2.21
C LEU A 178 21.98 -55.63 2.78
N LYS A 179 23.27 -55.32 2.97
CA LYS A 179 24.12 -55.99 3.96
C LYS A 179 24.57 -54.96 5.01
N LYS A 180 24.26 -55.28 6.26
CA LYS A 180 24.53 -54.52 7.48
C LYS A 180 25.90 -54.91 8.01
N GLU A 181 26.78 -53.94 8.27
CA GLU A 181 27.99 -54.16 9.07
C GLU A 181 28.25 -52.91 9.92
N THR A 182 28.63 -53.12 11.18
CA THR A 182 28.72 -52.10 12.24
C THR A 182 30.15 -52.06 12.79
N ILE A 183 30.53 -50.89 13.34
CA ILE A 183 31.59 -50.61 14.34
C ILE A 183 32.89 -49.97 13.79
N SER A 184 33.14 -48.68 14.05
CA SER A 184 33.98 -48.21 15.18
C SER A 184 34.09 -46.67 15.22
N ILE A 185 34.26 -46.15 16.44
CA ILE A 185 34.28 -44.72 16.79
C ILE A 185 35.68 -44.13 16.56
N GLY A 186 35.75 -43.00 15.85
CA GLY A 186 36.93 -42.13 15.76
C GLY A 186 36.54 -40.65 15.89
N LYS A 187 37.15 -39.95 16.85
CA LYS A 187 36.88 -38.54 17.20
C LYS A 187 37.42 -37.54 16.16
N VAL A 188 36.58 -36.55 15.83
CA VAL A 188 36.86 -35.11 15.60
C VAL A 188 37.75 -34.70 14.41
N THR A 189 37.17 -34.02 13.41
CA THR A 189 37.43 -32.58 13.16
C THR A 189 36.33 -31.95 12.26
N THR A 190 35.71 -30.87 12.73
CA THR A 190 34.78 -30.03 11.97
C THR A 190 35.55 -29.19 10.97
N ARG A 191 35.32 -29.33 9.65
CA ARG A 191 35.70 -28.30 8.66
C ARG A 191 34.47 -27.47 8.31
N ARG A 192 34.46 -26.22 8.78
CA ARG A 192 33.60 -25.15 8.26
C ARG A 192 34.01 -24.87 6.82
N ILE A 193 33.09 -25.02 5.87
CA ILE A 193 33.20 -24.40 4.55
C ILE A 193 32.56 -23.02 4.67
N ALA A 194 33.38 -21.98 4.57
CA ALA A 194 32.94 -20.59 4.53
C ALA A 194 32.21 -20.29 3.19
N PRO A 195 31.14 -19.49 3.19
CA PRO A 195 30.54 -19.00 1.95
C PRO A 195 31.51 -18.04 1.24
N LYS A 196 31.80 -18.29 -0.05
CA LYS A 196 32.57 -17.38 -0.91
C LYS A 196 31.81 -16.07 -1.10
N SER A 197 32.53 -14.94 -1.04
CA SER A 197 31.99 -13.59 -1.12
C SER A 197 31.39 -13.26 -2.50
N SER A 198 30.35 -12.42 -2.49
CA SER A 198 29.60 -11.90 -3.63
C SER A 198 30.43 -11.15 -4.70
N ALA A 199 31.69 -10.83 -4.41
CA ALA A 199 32.58 -10.16 -5.36
C ALA A 199 33.09 -11.08 -6.49
N GLN A 200 33.14 -12.40 -6.28
CA GLN A 200 33.61 -13.35 -7.29
C GLN A 200 32.52 -13.71 -8.31
N LEU A 201 31.24 -13.64 -7.93
CA LEU A 201 30.12 -13.96 -8.83
C LEU A 201 29.95 -12.88 -9.92
N ASN A 202 30.06 -11.60 -9.54
CA ASN A 202 29.96 -10.47 -10.47
C ASN A 202 31.09 -10.44 -11.52
N LYS A 203 32.27 -11.01 -11.21
CA LYS A 203 33.39 -11.08 -12.16
C LYS A 203 33.15 -12.11 -13.26
N ILE A 204 32.47 -13.22 -12.94
CA ILE A 204 32.15 -14.28 -13.91
C ILE A 204 31.02 -13.83 -14.83
N GLU A 205 29.99 -13.17 -14.29
CA GLU A 205 28.87 -12.63 -15.09
C GLU A 205 29.34 -11.57 -16.10
N ASN A 206 30.26 -10.68 -15.70
CA ASN A 206 30.82 -9.67 -16.61
C ASN A 206 31.67 -10.28 -17.74
N ILE A 207 32.42 -11.35 -17.49
CA ILE A 207 33.21 -12.03 -18.54
C ILE A 207 32.28 -12.71 -19.56
N LEU A 208 31.18 -13.32 -19.09
CA LEU A 208 30.20 -13.97 -19.96
C LEU A 208 29.49 -12.96 -20.89
N MET A 209 29.14 -11.79 -20.37
CA MET A 209 28.50 -10.73 -21.16
C MET A 209 29.43 -10.12 -22.23
N VAL A 210 30.73 -9.99 -21.92
CA VAL A 210 31.73 -9.52 -22.89
C VAL A 210 31.96 -10.56 -23.99
N ALA A 211 31.96 -11.86 -23.66
CA ALA A 211 32.09 -12.92 -24.67
C ALA A 211 30.90 -12.95 -25.64
N ILE A 212 29.67 -12.78 -25.15
CA ILE A 212 28.45 -12.77 -25.98
C ILE A 212 28.43 -11.56 -26.92
N THR A 213 28.88 -10.39 -26.45
CA THR A 213 28.92 -9.18 -27.28
C THR A 213 29.98 -9.27 -28.38
N ILE A 214 31.16 -9.81 -28.08
CA ILE A 214 32.20 -10.07 -29.08
C ILE A 214 31.73 -11.10 -30.12
N TYR A 215 31.10 -12.21 -29.69
CA TYR A 215 30.56 -13.21 -30.61
C TYR A 215 29.51 -12.61 -31.55
N SER A 216 28.59 -11.81 -31.00
CA SER A 216 27.54 -11.13 -31.79
C SER A 216 28.15 -10.18 -32.83
N LEU A 217 29.17 -9.40 -32.45
CA LEU A 217 29.88 -8.50 -33.38
C LEU A 217 30.61 -9.26 -34.49
N LEU A 218 31.27 -10.37 -34.16
CA LEU A 218 31.96 -11.20 -35.15
C LEU A 218 30.97 -11.84 -36.14
N THR A 219 29.82 -12.31 -35.67
CA THR A 219 28.77 -12.85 -36.56
C THR A 219 28.19 -11.79 -37.49
N LEU A 220 28.09 -10.53 -37.03
CA LEU A 220 27.59 -9.43 -37.85
C LEU A 220 28.60 -9.05 -38.94
N ILE A 221 29.89 -9.03 -38.62
CA ILE A 221 30.98 -8.74 -39.57
C ILE A 221 31.05 -9.81 -40.65
N PHE A 222 30.93 -11.09 -40.29
CA PHE A 222 30.89 -12.21 -41.26
C PHE A 222 29.65 -12.20 -42.16
N TYR A 223 28.59 -11.48 -41.79
CA TYR A 223 27.37 -11.37 -42.61
C TYR A 223 27.43 -10.18 -43.58
N ILE A 224 28.36 -9.23 -43.36
CA ILE A 224 28.51 -8.00 -44.14
C ILE A 224 29.64 -8.11 -45.18
N ILE A 225 30.57 -9.07 -45.01
CA ILE A 225 31.62 -9.43 -45.98
C ILE A 225 31.09 -10.56 -46.88
#